data_AF-A0A951PDJ9-F1
#
_entry.id   AF-A0A951PDJ9-F1
#
_cell.length_a   1.000
_cell.length_b   1.000
_cell.length_c   1.000
_cell.angle_alpha   90.00
_cell.angle_beta   90.00
_cell.angle_gamma   90.00
#
_symmetry.space_group_name_H-M   'P 1'
#
loop_
_entity.id
_entity.type
_entity.pdbx_description
1 polymer ?
#
loop_
_entity_poly.entity_id
_entity_poly.type
_entity_poly.pdbx_seq_one_letter_code
_entity_poly.pdbx_strand_id
1 'polypeptide(L)'
;MKYLHPIQMLMLGLMATLATSCDSLTNLLSDGSTPTDQAPADPAAPGAATSAPRQNASCTTANYFAKVVWQGDQPTMTFGRKPDQTTLNNAPAVLASNSDGSITYRADGEAATYVRLYPNNSCFVQVVQAENQVVLEETGTVGS
;
A
#
# COMPACT_ATOMS: atom_id res chain seq x y z
N MET A 1 -44.82 -25.17 -4.95
CA MET A 1 -44.85 -24.53 -3.62
C MET A 1 -43.66 -23.59 -3.55
N LYS A 2 -43.92 -22.29 -3.46
CA LYS A 2 -42.97 -21.17 -3.49
C LYS A 2 -42.55 -20.86 -2.05
N TYR A 3 -41.25 -20.84 -1.76
CA TYR A 3 -40.73 -20.27 -0.51
C TYR A 3 -40.26 -18.83 -0.80
N LEU A 4 -41.05 -17.86 -0.34
CA LEU A 4 -40.63 -16.46 -0.21
C LEU A 4 -39.97 -16.27 1.16
N HIS A 5 -38.77 -15.71 1.16
CA HIS A 5 -38.24 -14.96 2.30
C HIS A 5 -38.88 -13.58 2.32
N PRO A 6 -39.11 -13.04 3.52
CA PRO A 6 -38.46 -11.75 3.83
C PRO A 6 -37.99 -11.69 5.28
N ILE A 7 -36.69 -11.44 5.48
CA ILE A 7 -36.19 -10.93 6.77
C ILE A 7 -35.83 -9.46 6.56
N GLN A 8 -36.68 -8.65 7.17
CA GLN A 8 -36.61 -7.21 7.35
C GLN A 8 -35.68 -6.87 8.51
N MET A 9 -35.15 -5.64 8.49
CA MET A 9 -34.56 -4.88 9.60
C MET A 9 -33.17 -5.38 10.07
N LEU A 10 -32.19 -4.53 10.33
CA LEU A 10 -32.26 -3.32 11.14
C LEU A 10 -31.06 -2.42 10.79
N MET A 11 -31.31 -1.17 10.40
CA MET A 11 -30.30 -0.10 10.48
C MET A 11 -30.33 0.48 11.89
N LEU A 12 -29.22 0.39 12.61
CA LEU A 12 -28.80 1.24 13.74
C LEU A 12 -27.27 1.39 13.53
N GLY A 13 -26.66 2.55 13.33
CA GLY A 13 -26.93 3.82 13.97
C GLY A 13 -26.11 3.91 15.26
N LEU A 14 -24.78 4.02 15.17
CA LEU A 14 -23.93 4.33 16.32
C LEU A 14 -22.83 5.33 15.92
N MET A 15 -23.14 6.62 16.09
CA MET A 15 -22.15 7.68 16.25
C MET A 15 -21.61 7.59 17.69
N ALA A 16 -20.35 7.24 17.86
CA ALA A 16 -19.68 7.30 19.15
C ALA A 16 -18.75 8.52 19.18
N THR A 17 -19.19 9.57 19.86
CA THR A 17 -18.39 10.71 20.30
C THR A 17 -17.47 10.29 21.43
N LEU A 18 -16.15 10.32 21.23
CA LEU A 18 -15.18 10.18 22.31
C LEU A 18 -14.93 11.56 22.92
N ALA A 19 -15.56 11.76 24.08
CA ALA A 19 -15.37 12.91 24.94
C ALA A 19 -14.09 12.78 25.76
N THR A 20 -13.46 13.93 25.94
CA THR A 20 -12.26 14.24 26.70
C THR A 20 -12.38 13.88 28.18
N SER A 21 -11.42 13.14 28.72
CA SER A 21 -11.17 13.08 30.16
C SER A 21 -9.69 13.33 30.42
N CYS A 22 -9.40 14.54 30.91
CA CYS A 22 -8.13 14.88 31.55
C CYS A 22 -8.10 14.23 32.92
N ASP A 23 -7.20 13.27 33.14
CA ASP A 23 -6.81 12.87 34.49
C ASP A 23 -5.35 13.25 34.71
N SER A 24 -5.19 14.25 35.57
CA SER A 24 -3.92 14.75 36.08
C SER A 24 -3.42 13.81 37.18
N LEU A 25 -2.21 13.27 37.00
CA LEU A 25 -1.44 12.75 38.13
C LEU A 25 -0.11 13.51 38.22
N THR A 26 -0.14 14.47 39.12
CA THR A 26 1.00 15.19 39.68
C THR A 26 1.87 14.21 40.46
N ASN A 27 3.15 14.08 40.08
CA ASN A 27 4.19 13.67 41.01
C ASN A 27 5.40 14.59 40.84
N LEU A 28 5.63 15.39 41.87
CA LEU A 28 6.82 16.19 42.11
C LEU A 28 7.99 15.28 42.48
N LEU A 29 9.18 15.55 41.95
CA LEU A 29 10.39 15.89 42.72
C LEU A 29 11.61 16.08 41.78
N SER A 30 12.04 17.34 41.71
CA SER A 30 13.39 17.91 41.57
C SER A 30 14.52 17.11 40.91
N ASP A 31 15.11 17.66 39.84
CA ASP A 31 16.41 18.35 39.93
C ASP A 31 16.65 19.25 38.69
N GLY A 32 17.41 20.32 38.88
CA GLY A 32 17.53 21.43 37.94
C GLY A 32 18.28 21.07 36.65
N SER A 33 17.65 21.38 35.51
CA SER A 33 18.28 21.74 34.23
C SER A 33 17.17 22.33 33.37
N THR A 34 17.26 23.59 32.99
CA THR A 34 16.29 24.24 32.10
C THR A 34 16.17 23.48 30.77
N PRO A 35 15.00 22.92 30.42
CA PRO A 35 14.72 22.56 29.05
C PRO A 35 13.95 23.71 28.41
N THR A 36 14.51 24.25 27.34
CA THR A 36 13.77 25.04 26.36
C THR A 36 12.40 24.42 26.11
N ASP A 37 11.37 25.25 26.20
CA ASP A 37 9.97 24.96 25.90
C ASP A 37 9.83 24.29 24.53
N GLN A 38 9.83 22.96 24.52
CA GLN A 38 9.62 22.15 23.34
C GLN A 38 8.22 21.56 23.49
N ALA A 39 7.26 22.25 22.87
CA ALA A 39 5.91 21.74 22.71
C ALA A 39 5.97 20.28 22.20
N PRO A 40 5.11 19.37 22.68
CA PRO A 40 5.05 18.02 22.15
C PRO A 40 4.86 18.09 20.64
N ALA A 41 5.77 17.50 19.88
CA ALA A 41 5.56 17.30 18.45
C ALA A 41 4.29 16.44 18.31
N ASP A 42 3.22 17.04 17.80
CA ASP A 42 2.04 16.31 17.34
C ASP A 42 2.50 15.12 16.50
N PRO A 43 1.95 13.91 16.70
CA PRO A 43 2.14 12.82 15.74
C PRO A 43 1.68 13.36 14.39
N ALA A 44 2.63 13.53 13.46
CA ALA A 44 2.36 14.04 12.13
C ALA A 44 1.13 13.33 11.56
N ALA A 45 0.10 14.11 11.26
CA ALA A 45 -1.09 13.63 10.58
C ALA A 45 -0.65 12.75 9.38
N PRO A 46 -1.36 11.66 9.06
CA PRO A 46 -1.04 10.83 7.91
C PRO A 46 -0.82 11.73 6.69
N GLY A 47 0.43 11.77 6.22
CA GLY A 47 0.86 12.69 5.18
C GLY A 47 -0.12 12.61 4.02
N ALA A 48 -0.57 13.77 3.56
CA ALA A 48 -1.43 13.90 2.41
C ALA A 48 -0.93 12.97 1.31
N ALA A 49 -1.79 12.05 0.85
CA ALA A 49 -1.47 11.13 -0.21
C ALA A 49 -1.16 11.95 -1.47
N THR A 50 0.12 12.27 -1.70
CA THR A 50 0.58 12.84 -2.96
C THR A 50 0.21 11.83 -4.03
N SER A 51 -0.75 12.21 -4.87
CA SER A 51 -1.17 11.41 -6.02
C SER A 51 0.05 11.22 -6.91
N ALA A 52 0.61 10.01 -6.89
CA ALA A 52 1.68 9.65 -7.81
C ALA A 52 1.22 9.85 -9.26
N PRO A 53 2.13 10.27 -10.17
CA PRO A 53 1.79 10.44 -11.57
C PRO A 53 1.26 9.12 -12.15
N ARG A 54 0.11 9.21 -12.82
CA ARG A 54 -0.52 8.07 -13.49
C ARG A 54 0.23 7.73 -14.77
N GLN A 55 1.20 6.84 -14.65
CA GLN A 55 2.07 6.48 -15.74
C GLN A 55 2.08 4.96 -15.93
N ASN A 56 1.96 4.52 -17.19
CA ASN A 56 2.21 3.14 -17.58
C ASN A 56 3.71 2.84 -17.44
N ALA A 57 4.05 1.65 -16.96
CA ALA A 57 5.44 1.27 -16.75
C ALA A 57 5.64 -0.22 -16.96
N SER A 58 6.83 -0.60 -17.44
CA SER A 58 7.25 -2.00 -17.51
C SER A 58 8.51 -2.20 -16.68
N CYS A 59 8.47 -3.03 -15.65
CA CYS A 59 9.65 -3.52 -14.96
C CYS A 59 10.18 -4.77 -15.66
N THR A 60 11.42 -4.73 -16.13
CA THR A 60 12.07 -5.86 -16.80
C THR A 60 13.27 -6.30 -15.98
N THR A 61 13.24 -7.51 -15.45
CA THR A 61 14.34 -8.11 -14.68
C THR A 61 15.15 -9.06 -15.56
N ALA A 62 16.02 -9.90 -15.00
CA ALA A 62 16.70 -10.92 -15.78
C ALA A 62 15.70 -11.94 -16.33
N ASN A 63 14.89 -12.53 -15.45
CA ASN A 63 14.05 -13.68 -15.77
C ASN A 63 12.55 -13.35 -15.86
N TYR A 64 12.12 -12.17 -15.42
CA TYR A 64 10.72 -11.80 -15.30
C TYR A 64 10.42 -10.44 -15.94
N PHE A 65 9.13 -10.19 -16.12
CA PHE A 65 8.60 -8.90 -16.47
C PHE A 65 7.35 -8.61 -15.65
N ALA A 66 7.13 -7.34 -15.36
CA ALA A 66 5.87 -6.84 -14.83
C ALA A 66 5.47 -5.57 -15.58
N LYS A 67 4.23 -5.50 -16.06
CA LYS A 67 3.67 -4.34 -16.75
C LYS A 67 2.54 -3.78 -15.92
N VAL A 68 2.61 -2.49 -15.63
CA VAL A 68 1.53 -1.72 -15.00
C VAL A 68 0.93 -0.81 -16.06
N VAL A 69 -0.38 -0.96 -16.30
CA VAL A 69 -1.14 -0.18 -17.28
C VAL A 69 -2.34 0.44 -16.61
N TRP A 70 -2.52 1.74 -16.77
CA TRP A 70 -3.68 2.48 -16.32
C TRP A 70 -4.86 2.29 -17.27
N GLN A 71 -6.01 1.89 -16.71
CA GLN A 71 -7.30 1.83 -17.39
C GLN A 71 -8.24 2.81 -16.69
N GLY A 72 -8.28 4.06 -17.19
CA GLY A 72 -8.94 5.16 -16.49
C GLY A 72 -8.26 5.49 -15.16
N ASP A 73 -9.00 5.35 -14.05
CA ASP A 73 -8.50 5.60 -12.68
C ASP A 73 -7.91 4.35 -11.99
N GLN A 74 -7.90 3.20 -12.66
CA GLN A 74 -7.50 1.93 -12.07
C GLN A 74 -6.21 1.41 -12.73
N PRO A 75 -5.09 1.23 -11.99
CA PRO A 75 -3.94 0.51 -12.50
C PRO A 75 -4.24 -0.99 -12.56
N THR A 76 -3.72 -1.63 -13.59
CA THR A 76 -3.76 -3.08 -13.80
C THR A 76 -2.35 -3.61 -13.95
N MET A 77 -2.08 -4.83 -13.50
CA MET A 77 -0.77 -5.46 -13.53
C MET A 77 -0.81 -6.76 -14.33
N THR A 78 0.15 -6.93 -15.23
CA THR A 78 0.49 -8.21 -15.85
C THR A 78 1.88 -8.59 -15.40
N PHE A 79 2.07 -9.81 -14.90
CA PHE A 79 3.35 -10.32 -14.42
C PHE A 79 3.61 -11.71 -15.01
N GLY A 80 4.86 -11.97 -15.38
CA GLY A 80 5.25 -13.23 -15.99
C GLY A 80 6.75 -13.47 -16.01
N ARG A 81 7.11 -14.71 -16.31
CA ARG A 81 8.46 -15.18 -16.55
C ARG A 81 8.76 -15.16 -18.04
N LYS A 82 9.96 -14.75 -18.41
CA LYS A 82 10.44 -14.75 -19.79
C LYS A 82 10.74 -16.18 -20.26
N PRO A 83 10.61 -16.46 -21.58
CA PRO A 83 10.21 -15.51 -22.61
C PRO A 83 8.69 -15.25 -22.72
N ASP A 84 7.84 -16.15 -22.23
CA ASP A 84 6.44 -16.19 -22.66
C ASP A 84 5.45 -16.78 -21.64
N GLN A 85 5.85 -16.90 -20.37
CA GLN A 85 4.97 -17.43 -19.32
C GLN A 85 4.30 -16.28 -18.54
N THR A 86 2.99 -16.11 -18.68
CA THR A 86 2.23 -15.15 -17.89
C THR A 86 1.62 -15.81 -16.67
N THR A 87 1.86 -15.26 -15.48
CA THR A 87 1.31 -15.76 -14.20
C THR A 87 0.14 -14.90 -13.71
N LEU A 88 0.20 -13.60 -13.98
CA LEU A 88 -0.84 -12.63 -13.65
C LEU A 88 -1.16 -11.84 -14.91
N ASN A 89 -2.43 -11.72 -15.28
CA ASN A 89 -2.83 -11.05 -16.51
C ASN A 89 -3.87 -9.95 -16.23
N ASN A 90 -3.50 -8.69 -16.44
CA ASN A 90 -4.33 -7.50 -16.25
C ASN A 90 -5.09 -7.47 -14.92
N ALA A 91 -4.48 -7.96 -13.84
CA ALA A 91 -5.12 -7.98 -12.53
C ALA A 91 -5.21 -6.56 -11.96
N PRO A 92 -6.32 -6.17 -11.32
CA PRO A 92 -6.41 -4.89 -10.63
C PRO A 92 -5.28 -4.74 -9.61
N ALA A 93 -4.62 -3.59 -9.66
CA ALA A 93 -3.54 -3.26 -8.74
C ALA A 93 -3.94 -2.11 -7.81
N VAL A 94 -3.36 -2.08 -6.62
CA VAL A 94 -3.35 -0.90 -5.75
C VAL A 94 -1.97 -0.27 -5.77
N LEU A 95 -1.91 1.04 -5.52
CA LEU A 95 -0.66 1.79 -5.51
C LEU A 95 -0.40 2.41 -4.14
N ALA A 96 0.88 2.52 -3.78
CA ALA A 96 1.36 3.23 -2.60
C ALA A 96 2.58 4.07 -2.96
N SER A 97 2.56 5.35 -2.60
CA SER A 97 3.73 6.23 -2.68
C SER A 97 4.61 5.99 -1.44
N ASN A 98 5.91 5.86 -1.64
CA ASN A 98 6.88 5.64 -0.56
C ASN A 98 7.65 6.93 -0.24
N SER A 99 8.22 7.02 0.96
CA SER A 99 8.97 8.19 1.43
C SER A 99 10.26 8.48 0.65
N ASP A 100 10.82 7.47 -0.03
CA ASP A 100 11.98 7.60 -0.91
C ASP A 100 11.63 8.02 -2.35
N GLY A 101 10.38 8.41 -2.58
CA GLY A 101 9.88 8.85 -3.89
C GLY A 101 9.58 7.71 -4.87
N SER A 102 9.79 6.44 -4.47
CA SER A 102 9.38 5.29 -5.27
C SER A 102 7.87 5.03 -5.16
N ILE A 103 7.32 4.31 -6.14
CA ILE A 103 5.92 3.91 -6.17
C ILE A 103 5.86 2.38 -6.14
N THR A 104 5.06 1.82 -5.24
CA THR A 104 4.79 0.38 -5.17
C THR A 104 3.41 0.08 -5.70
N TYR A 105 3.33 -0.85 -6.64
CA TYR A 105 2.09 -1.45 -7.11
C TYR A 105 1.97 -2.85 -6.51
N ARG A 106 0.78 -3.21 -6.02
CA ARG A 106 0.46 -4.55 -5.53
C ARG A 106 -0.74 -5.07 -6.30
N ALA A 107 -0.65 -6.28 -6.82
CA ALA A 107 -1.79 -6.98 -7.41
C ALA A 107 -1.89 -8.39 -6.81
N ASP A 108 -3.13 -8.82 -6.58
CA ASP A 108 -3.44 -10.11 -5.98
C ASP A 108 -3.91 -11.10 -7.05
N GLY A 109 -3.32 -12.31 -7.04
CA GLY A 109 -3.72 -13.46 -7.85
C GLY A 109 -3.65 -14.73 -7.01
N GLU A 110 -2.97 -15.78 -7.51
CA GLU A 110 -2.61 -16.94 -6.68
C GLU A 110 -1.60 -16.57 -5.57
N ALA A 111 -0.74 -15.59 -5.85
CA ALA A 111 0.21 -14.98 -4.93
C ALA A 111 0.14 -13.45 -5.04
N ALA A 112 0.51 -12.74 -3.98
CA ALA A 112 0.61 -11.28 -4.02
C ALA A 112 1.88 -10.87 -4.77
N THR A 113 1.72 -10.08 -5.83
CA THR A 113 2.83 -9.58 -6.65
C THR A 113 3.02 -8.10 -6.39
N TYR A 114 4.26 -7.71 -6.10
CA TYR A 114 4.67 -6.34 -5.82
C TYR A 114 5.64 -5.88 -6.90
N VAL A 115 5.43 -4.68 -7.41
CA VAL A 115 6.33 -3.99 -8.34
C VAL A 115 6.62 -2.63 -7.78
N ARG A 116 7.88 -2.37 -7.46
CA ARG A 116 8.34 -1.07 -6.99
C ARG A 116 9.14 -0.38 -8.07
N LEU A 117 8.77 0.86 -8.40
CA LEU A 117 9.43 1.70 -9.39
C LEU A 117 10.19 2.80 -8.66
N TYR A 118 11.49 2.88 -8.87
CA TYR A 118 12.34 3.89 -8.25
C TYR A 118 12.57 5.08 -9.19
N PRO A 119 12.83 6.29 -8.64
CA PRO A 119 13.11 7.48 -9.45
C PRO A 119 14.35 7.38 -10.35
N ASN A 120 15.26 6.44 -10.07
CA ASN A 120 16.49 6.22 -10.82
C ASN A 120 16.34 5.23 -12.00
N ASN A 121 15.11 5.01 -12.49
CA ASN A 121 14.77 4.04 -13.52
C ASN A 121 15.09 2.57 -13.18
N SER A 122 15.40 2.25 -11.93
CA SER A 122 15.41 0.86 -11.47
C SER A 122 14.03 0.42 -11.01
N CYS A 123 13.81 -0.89 -10.99
CA CYS A 123 12.60 -1.47 -10.43
C CYS A 123 12.92 -2.73 -9.63
N PHE A 124 11.98 -3.12 -8.79
CA PHE A 124 12.05 -4.33 -7.98
C PHE A 124 10.73 -5.09 -8.09
N VAL A 125 10.82 -6.40 -8.25
CA VAL A 125 9.68 -7.31 -8.27
C VAL A 125 9.79 -8.28 -7.11
N GLN A 126 8.69 -8.47 -6.38
CA GLN A 126 8.59 -9.46 -5.32
C GLN A 126 7.28 -10.23 -5.44
N VAL A 127 7.33 -11.54 -5.20
CA VAL A 127 6.13 -12.39 -5.12
C VAL A 127 6.07 -13.03 -3.74
N VAL A 128 4.92 -12.88 -3.09
CA VAL A 128 4.65 -13.36 -1.73
C VAL A 128 3.46 -14.31 -1.77
N GLN A 129 3.68 -15.56 -1.36
CA GLN A 129 2.63 -16.57 -1.22
C GLN A 129 1.92 -16.46 0.14
N ALA A 130 1.06 -17.44 0.43
CA ALA A 130 0.44 -17.60 1.74
C ALA A 130 1.49 -17.59 2.87
N GLU A 131 1.04 -17.22 4.07
CA GLU A 131 1.90 -17.17 5.27
C GLU A 131 3.09 -16.21 5.14
N ASN A 132 3.00 -15.23 4.23
CA ASN A 132 4.02 -14.23 3.95
C ASN A 132 5.35 -14.81 3.43
N GLN A 133 5.31 -15.99 2.79
CA GLN A 133 6.49 -16.58 2.19
C GLN A 133 6.90 -15.83 0.91
N VAL A 134 8.06 -15.18 0.93
CA VAL A 134 8.66 -14.59 -0.27
C VAL A 134 9.26 -15.71 -1.14
N VAL A 135 8.79 -15.82 -2.38
CA VAL A 135 9.22 -16.87 -3.32
C VAL A 135 9.95 -16.32 -4.54
N LEU A 136 9.92 -15.02 -4.74
CA LEU A 136 10.65 -14.33 -5.79
C LEU A 136 11.05 -12.93 -5.32
N GLU A 137 12.29 -12.55 -5.61
CA GLU A 137 12.80 -11.19 -5.55
C GLU A 137 13.77 -10.95 -6.71
N GLU A 138 13.50 -9.96 -7.55
CA GLU A 138 14.41 -9.57 -8.62
C GLU A 138 14.40 -8.06 -8.84
N THR A 139 15.59 -7.51 -9.06
CA THR A 139 15.76 -6.11 -9.50
C THR A 139 15.88 -6.05 -11.01
N GLY A 140 15.39 -4.97 -11.60
CA GLY A 140 15.42 -4.73 -13.02
C GLY A 140 15.48 -3.25 -13.37
N THR A 141 15.15 -2.96 -14.62
CA THR A 141 15.04 -1.60 -15.14
C THR A 141 13.61 -1.31 -15.59
N VAL A 142 13.22 -0.04 -15.44
CA VAL A 142 11.97 0.47 -15.98
C VAL A 142 12.15 0.72 -17.48
N GLY A 143 11.38 -0.01 -18.29
CA GLY A 143 11.18 0.26 -19.71
C GLY A 143 9.93 1.11 -19.94
N SER A 144 10.03 2.03 -20.89
CA SER A 144 8.92 2.81 -21.48
C SER A 144 8.21 2.03 -22.57
#